data_AF-A0AAP2SFD0-F1
#
_entry.id   AF-A0AAP2SFD0-F1
#
_cell.length_a   1.000
_cell.length_b   1.000
_cell.length_c   1.000
_cell.angle_alpha   90.00
_cell.angle_beta   90.00
_cell.angle_gamma   90.00
#
_symmetry.space_group_name_H-M   'P 1'
#
loop_
_entity.id
_entity.type
_entity.pdbx_description
1 polymer ?
#
loop_
_entity_poly.entity_id
_entity_poly.type
_entity_poly.pdbx_seq_one_letter_code
_entity_poly.pdbx_strand_id
1 'polypeptide(L)' 'MNKAELIEEIKKVCKVRNDIKIKMVVTGEDWSLDAKYVFLSESGAYVTDTLYLVNIDELDAESLNRIYQKIFFK' A
#
# COMPACT_ATOMS: atom_id res chain seq x y z
N MET A 1 -6.86 -10.49 -9.37
CA MET A 1 -6.99 -9.03 -9.56
C MET A 1 -5.71 -8.56 -10.21
N ASN A 2 -5.81 -7.70 -11.21
CA ASN A 2 -4.66 -7.04 -11.81
C ASN A 2 -4.15 -5.90 -10.90
N LYS A 3 -3.01 -5.30 -11.26
CA LYS A 3 -2.38 -4.23 -10.48
C LYS A 3 -3.32 -3.03 -10.25
N ALA A 4 -4.04 -2.60 -11.28
CA ALA A 4 -4.95 -1.45 -11.19
C ALA A 4 -6.13 -1.73 -10.25
N GLU A 5 -6.75 -2.91 -10.37
CA GLU A 5 -7.84 -3.33 -9.48
C GLU A 5 -7.40 -3.37 -8.01
N LEU A 6 -6.19 -3.89 -7.72
CA LEU A 6 -5.63 -3.90 -6.36
C LEU A 6 -5.46 -2.49 -5.80
N ILE A 7 -4.92 -1.58 -6.60
CA ILE A 7 -4.70 -0.18 -6.23
C ILE A 7 -6.04 0.51 -5.91
N GLU A 8 -7.07 0.29 -6.73
CA GLU A 8 -8.39 0.85 -6.50
C GLU A 8 -9.03 0.34 -5.21
N GLU A 9 -8.97 -0.97 -4.94
CA GLU A 9 -9.51 -1.53 -3.71
C GLU A 9 -8.76 -1.05 -2.47
N ILE A 10 -7.42 -0.97 -2.51
CA ILE A 10 -6.63 -0.39 -1.42
C ILE A 10 -7.04 1.07 -1.18
N LYS A 11 -7.17 1.87 -2.24
CA LYS A 11 -7.64 3.26 -2.17
C LYS A 11 -9.03 3.35 -1.54
N LYS A 12 -9.98 2.45 -1.89
CA LYS A 12 -11.32 2.40 -1.30
C LYS A 12 -11.29 2.13 0.21
N VAL A 13 -10.48 1.16 0.65
CA VAL A 13 -10.34 0.89 2.10
C VAL A 13 -9.74 2.10 2.80
N CYS A 14 -8.70 2.72 2.23
CA CYS A 14 -8.04 3.87 2.83
C CYS A 14 -8.97 5.12 2.92
N LYS A 15 -9.97 5.26 2.02
CA LYS A 15 -11.01 6.30 2.13
C LYS A 15 -11.88 6.14 3.38
N VAL A 16 -12.15 4.90 3.80
CA VAL A 16 -12.98 4.59 4.98
C VAL A 16 -12.14 4.60 6.25
N ARG A 17 -10.90 4.09 6.16
CA ARG A 17 -9.99 3.94 7.29
C ARG A 17 -8.61 4.39 6.84
N ASN A 18 -8.21 5.57 7.27
CA ASN A 18 -6.88 6.06 6.97
C ASN A 18 -5.84 5.50 7.96
N ASP A 19 -4.56 5.57 7.60
CA ASP A 19 -3.43 5.19 8.47
C ASP A 19 -3.50 3.73 8.99
N ILE A 20 -3.57 2.78 8.06
CA ILE A 20 -3.71 1.35 8.36
C ILE A 20 -2.32 0.73 8.54
N LYS A 21 -2.10 0.06 9.68
CA LYS A 21 -0.86 -0.64 9.96
C LYS A 21 -0.76 -1.96 9.20
N ILE A 22 0.32 -2.16 8.44
CA ILE A 22 0.56 -3.35 7.61
C ILE A 22 1.82 -4.13 7.98
N LYS A 23 2.87 -3.46 8.50
CA LYS A 23 4.19 -4.01 8.87
C LYS A 23 4.65 -5.17 7.96
N MET A 24 5.28 -4.84 6.84
CA MET A 24 5.79 -5.78 5.85
C MET A 24 6.84 -5.13 4.95
N VAL A 25 7.71 -5.94 4.34
CA VAL A 25 8.53 -5.51 3.21
C VAL A 25 7.67 -5.41 1.97
N VAL A 26 7.71 -4.25 1.32
CA VAL A 26 7.15 -3.98 -0.01
C VAL A 26 8.28 -3.71 -1.00
N THR A 27 8.03 -3.97 -2.27
CA THR A 27 9.03 -3.93 -3.33
C THR A 27 8.51 -3.15 -4.54
N GLY A 28 9.43 -2.43 -5.18
CA GLY A 28 9.28 -1.81 -6.50
C GLY A 28 10.29 -2.40 -7.48
N GLU A 29 10.52 -1.72 -8.62
CA GLU A 29 11.33 -2.23 -9.73
C GLU A 29 12.78 -2.59 -9.33
N ASP A 30 13.40 -1.84 -8.42
CA ASP A 30 14.79 -2.07 -7.96
C ASP A 30 15.02 -1.71 -6.48
N TRP A 31 13.97 -1.69 -5.67
CA TRP A 31 14.08 -1.26 -4.27
C TRP A 31 13.09 -2.01 -3.38
N SER A 32 13.39 -2.01 -2.08
CA SER A 32 12.53 -2.57 -1.04
C SER A 32 12.41 -1.61 0.14
N LEU A 33 11.24 -1.58 0.78
CA LEU A 33 10.96 -0.75 1.95
C LEU A 33 10.27 -1.58 3.03
N ASP A 34 10.71 -1.43 4.29
CA ASP A 34 10.03 -1.95 5.48
C ASP A 34 8.79 -1.10 5.83
N ALA A 35 7.75 -1.17 4.99
CA ALA A 35 6.53 -0.42 5.15
C ALA A 35 5.78 -0.79 6.45
N LYS A 36 5.43 0.22 7.23
CA LYS A 36 4.69 0.09 8.49
C LYS A 36 3.21 0.44 8.31
N TYR A 37 2.92 1.45 7.49
CA TYR A 37 1.58 1.98 7.30
C TYR A 37 1.23 2.13 5.82
N VAL A 38 -0.07 2.08 5.53
CA VAL A 38 -0.67 2.50 4.27
C VAL A 38 -1.75 3.53 4.55
N PHE A 39 -1.79 4.61 3.77
CA PHE A 39 -2.74 5.69 3.98
C PHE A 39 -3.07 6.40 2.67
N LEU A 40 -4.18 7.14 2.66
CA LEU A 40 -4.63 8.01 1.57
C LEU A 40 -4.37 9.47 1.94
N SER A 41 -3.84 10.21 0.98
CA SER A 41 -3.71 11.67 0.98
C SER A 41 -4.44 12.27 -0.23
N GLU A 42 -4.46 13.59 -0.34
CA GLU A 42 -5.08 14.29 -1.48
C GLU A 42 -4.48 13.88 -2.84
N SER A 43 -3.17 13.57 -2.86
CA SER A 43 -2.44 13.26 -4.09
C SER A 43 -2.45 11.77 -4.46
N GLY A 44 -2.91 10.89 -3.56
CA GLY A 44 -2.88 9.45 -3.80
C GLY A 44 -2.75 8.61 -2.54
N ALA A 45 -2.58 7.31 -2.71
CA ALA A 45 -2.34 6.37 -1.63
C ALA A 45 -0.86 6.02 -1.54
N TYR A 46 -0.37 5.87 -0.31
CA TYR A 46 1.05 5.75 -0.02
C TYR A 46 1.30 4.69 1.03
N VAL A 47 2.47 4.08 0.94
CA VAL A 47 3.06 3.28 2.02
C VAL A 47 4.23 4.02 2.65
N THR A 48 4.45 3.81 3.95
CA THR A 48 5.54 4.46 4.67
C THR A 48 6.12 3.60 5.78
N ASP A 49 7.42 3.71 6.00
CA ASP A 49 8.15 3.16 7.15
C ASP A 49 8.30 4.17 8.31
N THR A 50 7.64 5.34 8.21
CA THR A 50 7.74 6.60 9.00
C THR A 50 8.76 7.64 8.54
N LEU A 51 9.78 7.25 7.76
CA LEU A 51 10.82 8.18 7.26
C LEU A 51 10.69 8.42 5.76
N TYR A 52 10.27 7.40 5.01
CA TYR A 52 10.09 7.42 3.57
C TYR A 52 8.64 7.19 3.20
N LEU A 53 8.21 7.87 2.15
CA LEU A 53 6.88 7.77 1.59
C LEU A 53 7.02 7.25 0.16
N VAL A 54 6.29 6.20 -0.19
CA VAL A 54 6.27 5.66 -1.56
C VAL A 54 4.84 5.53 -2.05
N ASN A 55 4.58 5.97 -3.29
CA ASN A 55 3.27 5.82 -3.89
C ASN A 55 3.00 4.34 -4.17
N ILE A 56 1.80 3.85 -3.84
CA ILE A 56 1.41 2.46 -4.12
C ILE A 56 1.44 2.12 -5.62
N ASP A 57 1.32 3.12 -6.49
CA ASP A 57 1.41 2.95 -7.95
C ASP A 57 2.82 2.45 -8.38
N GLU A 58 3.86 2.71 -7.57
CA GLU A 58 5.25 2.29 -7.80
C GLU A 58 5.53 0.85 -7.33
N LEU A 59 4.61 0.25 -6.56
CA LEU A 59 4.78 -1.10 -6.02
C LEU A 59 4.56 -2.16 -7.08
N ASP A 60 5.23 -3.29 -6.94
CA ASP A 60 4.92 -4.48 -7.71
C ASP A 60 3.56 -5.09 -7.33
N ALA A 61 3.05 -5.96 -8.20
CA ALA A 61 1.74 -6.58 -8.00
C ALA A 61 1.70 -7.49 -6.76
N GLU A 62 2.84 -8.10 -6.37
CA GLU A 62 2.91 -8.99 -5.23
C GLU A 62 2.73 -8.22 -3.92
N SER A 63 3.46 -7.11 -3.76
CA SER A 63 3.37 -6.20 -2.62
C SER A 63 1.98 -5.63 -2.48
N LEU A 64 1.38 -5.17 -3.59
CA LEU A 64 0.00 -4.69 -3.61
C LEU A 64 -0.99 -5.77 -3.17
N ASN A 65 -0.85 -7.00 -3.67
CA ASN A 65 -1.72 -8.09 -3.26
C ASN A 65 -1.57 -8.41 -1.77
N ARG A 66 -0.35 -8.43 -1.24
CA ARG A 66 -0.10 -8.65 0.19
C ARG A 66 -0.66 -7.53 1.08
N ILE A 67 -0.56 -6.26 0.64
CA ILE A 67 -1.21 -5.13 1.32
C ILE A 67 -2.72 -5.32 1.32
N TYR A 68 -3.33 -5.59 0.15
CA TYR A 68 -4.76 -5.85 0.02
C TYR A 68 -5.22 -6.95 0.98
N GLN A 69 -4.51 -8.08 1.02
CA GLN A 69 -4.85 -9.19 1.93
C GLN A 69 -4.82 -8.76 3.40
N LYS A 70 -3.77 -8.02 3.82
CA LYS A 70 -3.65 -7.54 5.20
C LYS A 70 -4.73 -6.55 5.61
N ILE A 71 -5.15 -5.65 4.71
CA ILE A 71 -6.15 -4.64 5.05
C ILE A 71 -7.59 -5.17 4.99
N PHE A 72 -7.86 -6.17 4.14
CA PHE A 72 -9.20 -6.77 4.00
C PHE A 72 -9.45 -7.91 4.98
N PHE A 73 -8.49 -8.81 5.19
CA PHE A 73 -8.70 -10.03 5.97
C PHE A 73 -8.17 -9.97 7.41
N LYS A 74 -7.53 -8.86 7.79
CA LYS A 74 -7.04 -8.48 9.13
C LYS A 74 -6.56 -9.61 10.06
#